data_AF-A0A939SUS9-F1
#
_entry.id   AF-A0A939SUS9-F1
#
_cell.length_a   1.000
_cell.length_b   1.000
_cell.length_c   1.000
_cell.angle_alpha   90.00
_cell.angle_beta   90.00
_cell.angle_gamma   90.00
#
_symmetry.space_group_name_H-M   'P 1'
#
loop_
_entity.id
_entity.type
_entity.pdbx_description
1 polymer ?
#
loop_
_entity_poly.entity_id
_entity_poly.type
_entity_poly.pdbx_seq_one_letter_code
_entity_poly.pdbx_strand_id
1 'polypeptide(L)'
;MQPSPVRGRFRTANRNRPEPGAEQSAETRQRGRGKGDVVALTVRLPRAEWERVHQLAVSEGVSIQSLAVDGLSKVFAEKGLPTLSV
;
A
#
# COMPACT_ATOMS: atom_id res chain seq x y z
N MET A 1 7.09 16.84 -60.52
CA MET A 1 8.18 16.90 -59.53
C MET A 1 8.20 18.28 -58.89
N GLN A 2 7.87 18.37 -57.60
CA GLN A 2 8.00 19.59 -56.77
C GLN A 2 9.02 19.26 -55.65
N PRO A 3 10.01 20.10 -55.33
CA PRO A 3 10.93 19.83 -54.23
C PRO A 3 10.38 20.34 -52.89
N SER A 4 10.43 19.48 -51.87
CA SER A 4 10.18 19.84 -50.47
C SER A 4 11.41 20.53 -49.87
N PRO A 5 11.30 21.69 -49.20
CA PRO A 5 12.36 22.19 -48.34
C PRO A 5 12.17 21.70 -46.90
N VAL A 6 13.17 20.95 -46.41
CA VAL A 6 13.39 20.69 -44.98
C VAL A 6 14.03 21.92 -44.35
N ARG A 7 13.43 22.45 -43.27
CA ARG A 7 14.19 22.98 -42.13
C ARG A 7 13.30 23.19 -40.91
N GLY A 8 13.67 22.55 -39.81
CA GLY A 8 12.99 22.70 -38.54
C GLY A 8 13.21 24.04 -37.87
N ARG A 9 12.39 24.32 -36.87
CA ARG A 9 12.81 25.07 -35.68
C ARG A 9 11.81 24.86 -34.55
N PHE A 10 12.32 24.30 -33.46
CA PHE A 10 11.74 24.37 -32.14
C PHE A 10 11.28 25.81 -31.81
N ARG A 11 10.03 25.97 -31.38
CA ARG A 11 9.71 26.77 -30.19
C ARG A 11 8.31 26.49 -29.69
N THR A 12 8.25 25.79 -28.56
CA THR A 12 7.11 25.67 -27.67
C THR A 12 6.68 27.06 -27.19
N ALA A 13 5.44 27.44 -27.48
CA ALA A 13 4.75 28.48 -26.74
C ALA A 13 3.23 28.26 -26.90
N ASN A 14 2.66 27.40 -26.08
CA ASN A 14 1.24 27.53 -25.75
C ASN A 14 1.11 27.64 -24.23
N ARG A 15 1.18 28.90 -23.77
CA ARG A 15 0.83 29.29 -22.41
C ARG A 15 -0.70 29.35 -22.36
N ASN A 16 -1.31 28.25 -21.95
CA ASN A 16 -2.67 28.27 -21.43
C ASN A 16 -2.75 27.30 -20.24
N ARG A 17 -2.54 27.86 -19.05
CA ARG A 17 -2.80 27.21 -17.77
C ARG A 17 -4.23 27.58 -17.36
N PRO A 18 -5.21 26.67 -17.49
CA PRO A 18 -6.23 26.53 -16.48
C PRO A 18 -5.72 25.49 -15.48
N GLU A 19 -5.60 25.88 -14.23
CA GLU A 19 -5.61 24.94 -13.10
C GLU A 19 -7.06 24.46 -12.97
N PRO A 20 -7.40 23.19 -13.24
CA PRO A 20 -8.50 22.61 -12.52
C PRO A 20 -7.90 22.20 -11.18
N GLY A 21 -8.24 22.98 -10.14
CA GLY A 21 -8.07 22.56 -8.76
C GLY A 21 -8.49 21.10 -8.68
N ALA A 22 -7.55 20.25 -8.28
CA ALA A 22 -7.79 18.84 -8.08
C ALA A 22 -8.85 18.73 -6.98
N GLU A 23 -10.10 18.71 -7.42
CA GLU A 23 -11.21 17.98 -6.82
C GLU A 23 -10.83 16.49 -6.87
N GLN A 24 -9.73 16.12 -6.23
CA GLN A 24 -9.65 14.80 -5.63
C GLN A 24 -10.50 14.94 -4.38
N SER A 25 -11.78 14.69 -4.60
CA SER A 25 -12.72 14.29 -3.58
C SER A 25 -11.92 13.62 -2.46
N ALA A 26 -11.85 14.31 -1.33
CA ALA A 26 -11.69 13.63 -0.06
C ALA A 26 -12.95 12.77 0.10
N GLU A 27 -13.04 11.69 -0.69
CA GLU A 27 -13.67 10.47 -0.26
C GLU A 27 -12.90 10.12 1.00
N THR A 28 -13.40 10.67 2.10
CA THR A 28 -13.42 10.01 3.38
C THR A 28 -13.99 8.65 3.04
N ARG A 29 -13.09 7.74 2.65
CA ARG A 29 -13.39 6.34 2.38
C ARG A 29 -13.92 5.89 3.71
N GLN A 30 -15.24 5.94 3.83
CA GLN A 30 -15.96 5.46 4.98
C GLN A 30 -15.36 4.09 5.22
N ARG A 31 -14.58 3.98 6.30
CA ARG A 31 -14.03 2.72 6.75
C ARG A 31 -15.25 1.85 6.89
N GLY A 32 -15.47 0.97 5.90
CA GLY A 32 -16.48 -0.06 5.97
C GLY A 32 -16.17 -0.78 7.27
N ARG A 33 -17.03 -0.54 8.26
CA ARG A 33 -17.00 -1.24 9.54
C ARG A 33 -16.85 -2.71 9.18
N GLY A 34 -15.77 -3.32 9.64
CA GLY A 34 -15.47 -4.72 9.36
C GLY A 34 -16.73 -5.54 9.53
N LYS A 35 -17.00 -6.42 8.57
CA LYS A 35 -18.07 -7.39 8.64
C LYS A 35 -17.68 -8.41 9.72
N GLY A 36 -17.92 -8.06 10.99
CA GLY A 36 -17.51 -8.84 12.17
C GLY A 36 -16.76 -8.02 13.22
N ASP A 37 -16.59 -8.60 14.42
CA ASP A 37 -15.82 -8.09 15.57
C ASP A 37 -14.30 -8.15 15.31
N VAL A 38 -13.87 -7.74 14.12
CA VAL A 38 -12.47 -7.84 13.66
C VAL A 38 -11.96 -6.45 13.32
N VAL A 39 -10.83 -6.08 13.93
CA VAL A 39 -10.17 -4.78 13.73
C VAL A 39 -8.94 -4.95 12.84
N ALA A 40 -8.81 -4.08 11.84
CA ALA A 40 -7.63 -4.04 10.99
C ALA A 40 -6.45 -3.34 11.71
N LEU A 41 -5.30 -4.01 11.77
CA LEU A 41 -4.04 -3.45 12.26
C LEU A 41 -3.14 -3.05 11.09
N THR A 42 -2.54 -1.86 11.14
CA THR A 42 -1.52 -1.42 10.18
C THR A 42 -0.18 -1.31 10.88
N VAL A 43 0.83 -2.02 10.38
CA VAL A 43 2.20 -2.00 10.91
C VAL A 43 3.12 -1.37 9.87
N ARG A 44 3.99 -0.44 10.32
CA ARG A 44 5.01 0.18 9.46
C ARG A 44 6.33 -0.53 9.70
N LEU A 45 6.87 -1.10 8.64
CA LEU A 45 8.15 -1.80 8.65
C LEU A 45 9.08 -1.14 7.62
N PRO A 46 10.40 -1.09 7.88
CA PRO A 46 11.37 -0.84 6.82
C PRO A 46 11.19 -1.85 5.69
N ARG A 47 11.50 -1.44 4.45
CA ARG A 47 11.27 -2.28 3.26
C ARG A 47 11.91 -3.67 3.38
N ALA A 48 13.15 -3.73 3.86
CA ALA A 48 13.88 -4.99 4.05
C ALA A 48 13.21 -5.94 5.05
N GLU A 49 12.69 -5.40 6.17
CA GLU A 49 12.01 -6.22 7.18
C GLU A 49 10.65 -6.72 6.67
N TRP A 50 9.92 -5.88 5.93
CA TRP A 50 8.69 -6.31 5.27
C TRP A 50 8.94 -7.46 4.28
N GLU A 51 10.01 -7.37 3.48
CA GLU A 51 10.37 -8.44 2.54
C GLU A 51 10.71 -9.74 3.27
N ARG A 52 11.43 -9.68 4.40
CA ARG A 52 11.72 -10.88 5.22
C ARG A 52 10.45 -11.54 5.76
N VAL A 53 9.52 -10.76 6.32
CA VAL A 53 8.24 -11.27 6.82
C VAL A 53 7.43 -11.88 5.67
N HIS A 54 7.40 -11.23 4.52
CA HIS A 54 6.73 -11.75 3.34
C HIS A 54 7.34 -13.07 2.85
N GLN A 55 8.67 -13.16 2.78
CA GLN A 55 9.36 -14.38 2.37
C GLN A 55 9.13 -15.54 3.34
N LEU A 56 9.11 -15.26 4.65
CA LEU A 56 8.77 -16.26 5.67
C LEU A 56 7.34 -16.79 5.45
N ALA A 57 6.37 -15.90 5.26
CA ALA A 57 4.99 -16.27 4.99
C ALA A 57 4.86 -17.18 3.75
N VAL A 58 5.53 -16.80 2.66
CA VAL A 58 5.55 -17.59 1.42
C VAL A 58 6.21 -18.94 1.64
N SER A 59 7.32 -18.99 2.37
CA SER A 59 8.09 -20.22 2.60
C SER A 59 7.33 -21.22 3.47
N GLU A 60 6.57 -20.74 4.45
CA GLU A 60 5.73 -21.57 5.32
C GLU A 60 4.34 -21.86 4.71
N GLY A 61 3.99 -21.21 3.61
CA GLY A 61 2.67 -21.35 2.98
C GLY A 61 1.53 -20.76 3.82
N VAL A 62 1.82 -19.82 4.70
CA VAL A 62 0.85 -19.18 5.61
C VAL A 62 0.62 -17.72 5.26
N SER A 63 -0.49 -17.15 5.75
CA SER A 63 -0.74 -15.72 5.59
C SER A 63 0.12 -14.89 6.56
N ILE A 64 0.48 -13.67 6.17
CA ILE A 64 1.16 -12.71 7.05
C ILE A 64 0.31 -12.42 8.31
N GLN A 65 -1.03 -12.45 8.18
CA GLN A 65 -1.92 -12.29 9.33
C GLN A 65 -1.76 -13.45 10.32
N SER A 66 -1.73 -14.69 9.84
CA SER A 66 -1.53 -15.88 10.69
C SER A 66 -0.19 -15.83 11.42
N LEU A 67 0.89 -15.44 10.72
CA LEU A 67 2.19 -15.22 11.36
C LEU A 67 2.16 -14.13 12.43
N ALA A 68 1.48 -13.02 12.16
CA ALA A 68 1.35 -11.93 13.12
C ALA A 68 0.57 -12.38 14.38
N VAL A 69 -0.50 -13.15 14.21
CA VAL A 69 -1.29 -13.68 15.33
C VAL A 69 -0.48 -14.71 16.11
N ASP A 70 0.21 -15.64 15.45
CA ASP A 70 1.05 -16.63 16.13
C ASP A 70 2.19 -15.97 16.91
N GLY A 71 2.87 -14.98 16.29
CA GLY A 71 3.92 -14.21 16.96
C GLY A 71 3.40 -13.45 18.17
N LEU A 72 2.25 -12.78 18.06
CA LEU A 72 1.62 -12.10 19.20
C LEU A 72 1.15 -13.10 20.27
N SER A 73 0.61 -14.25 19.89
CA SER A 73 0.21 -15.32 20.83
C SER A 73 1.38 -15.84 21.65
N LYS A 74 2.55 -16.02 21.02
CA LYS A 74 3.78 -16.40 21.73
C LYS A 74 4.18 -15.34 22.74
N VAL A 75 4.16 -14.06 22.35
CA VAL A 75 4.44 -12.94 23.27
C VAL A 75 3.44 -12.90 24.43
N PHE A 76 2.15 -13.15 24.18
CA PHE A 76 1.14 -13.21 25.24
C PHE A 76 1.42 -14.37 26.21
N ALA A 77 1.72 -15.56 25.70
CA ALA A 77 2.05 -16.73 26.51
C ALA A 77 3.30 -16.48 27.38
N GLU A 78 4.34 -15.85 26.82
CA GLU A 78 5.55 -15.47 27.56
C GLU A 78 5.27 -14.49 28.70
N LYS A 79 4.21 -13.68 28.58
CA LYS A 79 3.77 -12.75 29.62
C LYS A 79 2.76 -13.37 30.60
N GLY A 80 2.45 -14.66 30.46
CA GLY A 80 1.42 -15.33 31.25
C GLY A 80 0.00 -14.90 30.91
N LEU A 81 -0.21 -14.27 29.75
CA LEU A 81 -1.51 -13.87 29.25
C LEU A 81 -2.12 -14.99 28.38
N PRO A 82 -3.45 -15.05 28.27
CA PRO A 82 -4.12 -15.97 27.35
C PRO A 82 -3.64 -15.76 25.92
N THR A 83 -3.42 -16.84 25.17
CA THR A 83 -3.02 -16.76 23.77
C THR A 83 -4.12 -16.16 22.91
N LEU A 84 -3.73 -15.52 21.80
CA LEU A 84 -4.67 -15.01 20.81
C LEU A 84 -5.10 -16.18 19.91
N SER A 85 -6.39 -16.28 19.66
CA SER A 85 -6.95 -17.20 18.68
C SER A 85 -7.85 -16.39 17.75
N VAL A 86 -7.59 -16.50 16.46
CA VAL A 86 -8.40 -15.93 15.38
C VAL A 86 -9.23 -16.99 14.70
#